data_AF-A0A0R1L2V9-F1
#
_entry.id   AF-A0A0R1L2V9-F1
#
_cell.length_a   1.000
_cell.length_b   1.000
_cell.length_c   1.000
_cell.angle_alpha   90.00
_cell.angle_beta   90.00
_cell.angle_gamma   90.00
#
_symmetry.space_group_name_H-M   'P 1'
#
loop_
_entity.id
_entity.type
_entity.pdbx_description
1 polymer ?
#
loop_
_entity_poly.entity_id
_entity_poly.type
_entity_poly.pdbx_seq_one_letter_code
_entity_poly.pdbx_strand_id
1 'polypeptide(L)' 'MTSDEFDEKYAEFLNKFDDMFDDEENIERIREDAKNGNPNDDWTNKMFKFIQQYENERTNNLVRIALKEFLIKD' A
#
# COMPACT_ATOMS: atom_id res chain seq x y z
N MET A 1 -11.30 -11.38 -21.45
CA MET A 1 -11.86 -10.44 -20.48
C MET A 1 -12.53 -9.33 -21.26
N THR A 2 -13.83 -9.18 -21.12
CA THR A 2 -14.58 -7.99 -21.56
C THR A 2 -14.25 -6.80 -20.66
N SER A 3 -14.74 -5.60 -20.99
CA SER A 3 -14.58 -4.43 -20.10
C SER A 3 -15.27 -4.69 -18.76
N ASP A 4 -16.50 -5.20 -18.79
CA ASP A 4 -17.31 -5.43 -17.58
C ASP A 4 -16.66 -6.50 -16.68
N GLU A 5 -16.13 -7.58 -17.27
CA GLU A 5 -15.37 -8.60 -16.51
C GLU A 5 -14.08 -8.05 -15.90
N PHE A 6 -13.45 -7.07 -16.56
CA PHE A 6 -12.26 -6.41 -16.02
C PHE A 6 -12.63 -5.51 -14.85
N ASP A 7 -13.67 -4.70 -14.98
CA ASP A 7 -14.10 -3.75 -13.94
C ASP A 7 -14.53 -4.47 -12.66
N GLU A 8 -15.27 -5.59 -12.79
CA GLU A 8 -15.65 -6.44 -11.65
C GLU A 8 -14.41 -7.06 -10.98
N LYS A 9 -13.51 -7.68 -11.76
CA LYS A 9 -12.27 -8.26 -11.23
C LYS A 9 -11.37 -7.20 -10.59
N TYR A 10 -11.32 -6.00 -11.16
CA TYR A 10 -10.53 -4.89 -10.63
C TYR A 10 -11.09 -4.37 -9.31
N ALA A 11 -12.42 -4.24 -9.19
CA ALA A 11 -13.06 -3.85 -7.93
C ALA A 11 -12.81 -4.88 -6.81
N GLU A 12 -12.94 -6.18 -7.11
CA GLU A 12 -12.61 -7.23 -6.15
C GLU A 12 -11.14 -7.22 -5.74
N PHE A 13 -10.24 -6.98 -6.71
CA PHE A 13 -8.81 -6.86 -6.46
C PHE A 13 -8.49 -5.71 -5.51
N LEU A 14 -9.08 -4.53 -5.73
CA LEU A 14 -8.87 -3.37 -4.87
C LEU A 14 -9.34 -3.62 -3.43
N ASN A 15 -10.53 -4.19 -3.25
CA ASN A 15 -11.03 -4.51 -1.91
C ASN A 15 -10.10 -5.48 -1.17
N LYS A 16 -9.64 -6.54 -1.85
CA LYS A 16 -8.68 -7.49 -1.27
C LYS A 16 -7.34 -6.83 -0.96
N PHE A 17 -6.87 -5.93 -1.82
CA PHE A 17 -5.64 -5.19 -1.62
C PHE A 17 -5.73 -4.29 -0.38
N ASP A 18 -6.82 -3.53 -0.24
CA ASP A 18 -7.03 -2.64 0.89
C ASP A 18 -7.07 -3.43 2.20
N ASP A 19 -7.84 -4.52 2.26
CA ASP A 19 -7.90 -5.41 3.44
C ASP A 19 -6.52 -5.98 3.82
N MET A 20 -5.70 -6.34 2.83
CA MET A 20 -4.37 -6.90 3.07
C MET A 20 -3.33 -5.84 3.46
N PHE A 21 -3.39 -4.65 2.86
CA PHE A 21 -2.39 -3.61 3.07
C PHE A 21 -2.64 -2.84 4.37
N ASP A 22 -3.90 -2.60 4.71
CA ASP A 22 -4.32 -1.89 5.93
C ASP A 22 -4.44 -2.81 7.16
N ASP A 23 -3.86 -4.01 7.09
CA ASP A 23 -3.69 -4.86 8.25
C ASP A 23 -2.88 -4.16 9.35
N GLU A 24 -3.29 -4.35 10.61
CA GLU A 24 -2.74 -3.66 11.77
C GLU A 24 -1.23 -3.92 11.94
N GLU A 25 -0.75 -5.12 11.63
CA GLU A 25 0.67 -5.45 11.71
C GLU A 25 1.50 -4.65 10.68
N ASN A 26 0.97 -4.49 9.47
CA ASN A 26 1.66 -3.73 8.42
C ASN A 26 1.67 -2.23 8.74
N ILE A 27 0.56 -1.69 9.24
CA ILE A 27 0.48 -0.29 9.68
C ILE A 27 1.47 -0.03 10.82
N GLU A 28 1.54 -0.90 11.83
CA GLU A 28 2.46 -0.72 12.95
C GLU A 28 3.92 -0.85 12.50
N ARG A 29 4.24 -1.74 11.56
CA ARG A 29 5.58 -1.81 10.97
C ARG A 29 5.98 -0.48 10.31
N ILE A 30 5.12 0.09 9.46
CA ILE A 30 5.40 1.36 8.79
C ILE A 30 5.56 2.49 9.82
N ARG A 31 4.76 2.46 10.89
CA ARG A 31 4.87 3.42 12.00
C ARG A 31 6.20 3.30 12.74
N GLU A 32 6.66 2.09 13.04
CA GLU A 32 7.94 1.86 13.70
C GLU A 32 9.12 2.27 12.81
N ASP A 33 9.07 1.98 11.51
CA ASP A 33 10.08 2.44 10.55
C ASP A 33 10.18 3.97 10.52
N ALA A 34 9.03 4.67 10.52
CA ALA A 34 8.99 6.13 10.57
C ALA A 34 9.51 6.70 11.91
N LYS A 35 9.25 6.02 13.04
CA LYS A 35 9.78 6.40 14.37
C LYS A 35 11.28 6.21 14.49
N ASN A 36 11.82 5.14 13.89
CA ASN A 36 13.24 4.77 13.92
C ASN A 36 14.12 5.60 12.96
N GLY A 37 13.54 6.60 12.29
CA GLY A 37 14.26 7.60 11.50
C GLY A 37 15.13 8.53 12.36
N ASN A 38 15.27 9.79 11.95
CA ASN A 38 16.10 10.75 12.67
C ASN A 38 15.54 11.00 14.09
N PRO A 39 16.29 10.68 15.16
CA PRO A 39 15.81 10.80 16.53
C PRO A 39 15.49 12.25 16.93
N ASN A 40 16.07 13.22 16.22
CA ASN A 40 15.86 14.65 16.46
C ASN A 40 14.60 15.23 15.79
N ASP A 41 13.85 14.42 15.02
CA ASP A 41 12.62 14.91 14.41
C ASP A 41 11.54 15.15 15.46
N ASP A 42 10.87 16.31 15.36
CA ASP A 42 9.65 16.58 16.10
C ASP A 42 8.51 15.64 15.66
N TRP A 43 7.42 15.66 16.44
CA TRP A 43 6.26 14.80 16.19
C TRP A 43 5.62 15.05 14.81
N THR A 44 5.59 16.30 14.36
CA THR A 44 5.01 16.69 13.07
C THR A 44 5.80 16.08 11.91
N ASN A 45 7.12 16.18 11.95
CA ASN A 45 8.02 15.59 10.96
C ASN A 45 7.93 14.06 10.96
N LYS A 46 7.82 13.44 12.14
CA LYS A 46 7.60 11.99 12.24
C LYS A 46 6.27 11.56 11.61
N MET A 47 5.19 12.34 11.82
CA MET A 47 3.89 12.08 11.21
C MET A 47 3.94 12.24 9.69
N PHE A 48 4.59 13.29 9.17
CA PHE A 48 4.75 13.48 7.72
C PHE A 48 5.54 12.33 7.09
N LYS A 49 6.60 11.86 7.74
CA LYS A 49 7.38 10.71 7.28
C LYS A 49 6.56 9.43 7.26
N PHE A 50 5.76 9.17 8.30
CA PHE A 50 4.83 8.05 8.32
C PHE A 50 3.86 8.10 7.14
N ILE A 51 3.16 9.22 6.93
CA ILE A 51 2.19 9.38 5.84
C ILE A 51 2.88 9.17 4.49
N GLN A 52 4.03 9.81 4.27
CA GLN A 52 4.78 9.67 3.03
C GLN A 52 5.21 8.21 2.78
N GLN A 53 5.69 7.51 3.81
CA GLN A 53 6.10 6.12 3.68
C GLN A 53 4.91 5.20 3.41
N TYR A 54 3.82 5.37 4.16
CA TYR A 54 2.58 4.63 3.98
C TYR A 54 2.07 4.74 2.53
N GLU A 55 1.93 5.97 2.01
CA GLU A 55 1.45 6.19 0.64
C GLU A 55 2.38 5.62 -0.44
N ASN A 56 3.70 5.76 -0.23
CA ASN A 56 4.70 5.20 -1.15
C ASN A 56 4.62 3.67 -1.20
N GLU A 57 4.58 3.03 -0.03
CA GLU A 57 4.48 1.57 0.06
C GLU A 57 3.15 1.05 -0.48
N ARG A 58 2.04 1.73 -0.18
CA ARG A 58 0.72 1.41 -0.71
C ARG A 58 0.71 1.44 -2.22
N THR A 59 1.19 2.55 -2.80
CA THR A 59 1.26 2.73 -4.26
C THR A 59 2.15 1.66 -4.92
N ASN A 60 3.34 1.42 -4.37
CA ASN A 60 4.27 0.44 -4.92
C ASN A 60 3.72 -0.99 -4.87
N ASN A 61 3.06 -1.37 -3.76
CA ASN A 61 2.46 -2.69 -3.63
C ASN A 61 1.24 -2.85 -4.54
N LEU A 62 0.38 -1.84 -4.64
CA LEU A 62 -0.76 -1.85 -5.55
C LEU A 62 -0.31 -2.07 -6.98
N VAL A 63 0.67 -1.29 -7.46
CA VAL A 63 1.24 -1.43 -8.81
C VAL A 63 1.85 -2.82 -8.99
N ARG A 64 2.66 -3.29 -8.03
CA ARG A 64 3.32 -4.59 -8.14
C ARG A 64 2.33 -5.75 -8.25
N ILE A 65 1.26 -5.74 -7.46
CA ILE A 65 0.27 -6.82 -7.48
C ILE A 65 -0.61 -6.69 -8.71
N ALA A 66 -1.02 -5.47 -9.10
CA ALA A 66 -1.78 -5.25 -10.33
C ALA A 66 -1.01 -5.73 -11.58
N LEU A 67 0.31 -5.46 -11.66
CA LEU A 67 1.16 -5.97 -12.73
C LEU A 67 1.13 -7.51 -12.80
N LYS A 68 1.19 -8.19 -11.65
CA LYS A 68 1.11 -9.65 -11.58
C LYS A 68 -0.26 -10.20 -11.96
N GLU A 69 -1.32 -9.56 -11.48
CA GLU A 69 -2.70 -10.06 -11.57
C GLU A 69 -3.35 -9.82 -12.95
N PHE A 70 -2.92 -8.77 -13.65
CA PHE A 70 -3.56 -8.33 -14.89
C PHE A 70 -2.62 -8.27 -16.11
N LEU A 71 -1.31 -8.14 -15.93
CA LEU A 71 -0.37 -7.87 -17.04
C LEU A 71 0.62 -9.01 -17.31
N ILE A 72 1.03 -9.76 -16.28
CA ILE A 72 1.84 -10.96 -16.48
C ILE A 72 0.91 -12.09 -16.93
N LYS A 73 0.92 -12.38 -18.24
CA LYS A 73 0.36 -13.62 -18.78
C LYS A 73 1.29 -14.78 -18.40
N ASP A 74 0.76 -15.83 -17.80
CA ASP A 74 1.32 -17.17 -17.97
C ASP A 74 1.20 -17.60 -19.44
#